data_AF-A0A7X8I7P9-F1
#
_entry.id   AF-A0A7X8I7P9-F1
#
_cell.length_a   1.000
_cell.length_b   1.000
_cell.length_c   1.000
_cell.angle_alpha   90.00
_cell.angle_beta   90.00
_cell.angle_gamma   90.00
#
_symmetry.space_group_name_H-M   'P 1'
#
loop_
_entity.id
_entity.type
_entity.pdbx_description
1 polymer ?
#
loop_
_entity_poly.entity_id
_entity_poly.type
_entity_poly.pdbx_seq_one_letter_code
_entity_poly.pdbx_strand_id
1 'polypeptide(L)'
;MYSFTRCKAISCPRYATHLSEYCLTHDPAQHLDSTLSSPLLDSVSLSNWKCVKEDLSDKRILGSLFSYSTFREVSFAKTTILNSNFSFCLFEECTFDESTIRYVMFSGSTFTRCTFLNSSITHTNFNGSIITRCDLTGSDLYYSSFAHSHLHDTKMEDCNVRKADFRHTIQDNLSFRWSNYREMMG
;
A
#
# COMPACT_ATOMS: atom_id res chain seq x y z
N MET A 1 -8.63 1.12 -20.10
CA MET A 1 -7.41 0.30 -20.21
C MET A 1 -6.26 1.22 -19.83
N TYR A 2 -5.54 0.93 -18.75
CA TYR A 2 -4.44 1.77 -18.28
C TYR A 2 -3.29 1.70 -19.30
N SER A 3 -2.85 2.83 -19.85
CA SER A 3 -1.78 2.87 -20.85
C SER A 3 -0.50 3.40 -20.22
N PHE A 4 0.41 2.50 -19.85
CA PHE A 4 1.75 2.87 -19.41
C PHE A 4 2.73 2.85 -20.57
N THR A 5 3.53 3.90 -20.69
CA THR A 5 4.61 3.98 -21.69
C THR A 5 5.87 3.31 -21.16
N ARG A 6 6.59 2.56 -21.99
CA ARG A 6 7.88 1.96 -21.61
C ARG A 6 8.96 3.03 -21.51
N CYS A 7 9.86 2.87 -20.54
CA CYS A 7 11.07 3.68 -20.44
C CYS A 7 11.92 3.53 -21.71
N LYS A 8 12.37 4.66 -22.29
CA LYS A 8 13.17 4.67 -23.54
C LYS A 8 14.62 4.20 -23.40
N ALA A 9 15.14 4.11 -22.18
CA ALA A 9 16.48 3.58 -21.95
C ALA A 9 16.61 2.14 -22.48
N ILE A 10 17.72 1.87 -23.17
CA ILE A 10 17.98 0.59 -23.83
C ILE A 10 17.88 -0.56 -22.81
N SER A 11 17.12 -1.60 -23.17
CA SER A 11 16.90 -2.79 -22.35
C SER A 11 16.27 -2.55 -20.97
N CYS A 12 15.64 -1.39 -20.74
CA CYS A 12 14.93 -1.13 -19.49
C CYS A 12 13.52 -1.76 -19.49
N PRO A 13 13.20 -2.66 -18.54
CA PRO A 13 11.87 -3.27 -18.48
C PRO A 13 10.83 -2.42 -17.75
N ARG A 14 11.20 -1.22 -17.27
CA ARG A 14 10.34 -0.36 -16.44
C ARG A 14 9.45 0.53 -17.30
N TYR A 15 8.38 1.03 -16.68
CA TYR A 15 7.56 2.07 -17.27
C TYR A 15 8.20 3.44 -17.05
N ALA A 16 8.04 4.31 -18.04
CA ALA A 16 8.37 5.72 -17.91
C ALA A 16 7.42 6.36 -16.88
N THR A 17 7.88 7.43 -16.25
CA THR A 17 6.95 8.27 -15.50
C THR A 17 6.01 8.99 -16.47
N HIS A 18 4.89 9.53 -15.99
CA HIS A 18 3.98 10.30 -16.84
C HIS A 18 4.57 11.67 -17.26
N LEU A 19 5.69 12.11 -16.65
CA LEU A 19 6.35 13.39 -16.95
C LEU A 19 7.63 13.26 -17.77
N SER A 20 8.14 12.04 -17.96
CA SER A 20 9.40 11.77 -18.65
C SER A 20 9.22 10.60 -19.60
N GLU A 21 10.10 10.50 -20.61
CA GLU A 21 10.18 9.30 -21.45
C GLU A 21 10.96 8.16 -20.77
N TYR A 22 11.46 8.40 -19.55
CA TYR A 22 12.29 7.51 -18.76
C TYR A 22 11.64 7.18 -17.41
N CYS A 23 12.04 6.03 -16.84
CA CYS A 23 11.67 5.69 -15.46
C CYS A 23 12.52 6.50 -14.45
N LEU A 24 12.10 6.53 -13.18
CA LEU A 24 12.82 7.24 -12.11
C LEU A 24 14.29 6.83 -11.95
N THR A 25 14.67 5.61 -12.34
CA THR A 25 16.08 5.19 -12.29
C THR A 25 16.94 5.87 -13.36
N HIS A 26 16.37 6.15 -14.54
CA HIS A 26 17.08 6.72 -15.68
C HIS A 26 16.89 8.23 -15.82
N ASP A 27 15.87 8.78 -15.17
CA ASP A 27 15.67 10.22 -15.01
C ASP A 27 15.24 10.53 -13.57
N PRO A 28 16.20 10.51 -12.62
CA PRO A 28 15.91 10.78 -11.21
C PRO A 28 15.74 12.27 -10.91
N ALA A 29 16.16 13.16 -11.81
CA ALA A 29 16.14 14.61 -11.62
C ALA A 29 14.79 15.25 -11.97
N GLN A 30 13.83 14.48 -12.48
CA GLN A 30 12.51 15.00 -12.81
C GLN A 30 11.79 15.57 -11.58
N HIS A 31 11.27 16.79 -11.72
CA HIS A 31 10.49 17.46 -10.69
C HIS A 31 9.09 16.83 -10.61
N LEU A 32 8.86 16.06 -9.54
CA LEU A 32 7.57 15.42 -9.28
C LEU A 32 6.54 16.37 -8.65
N ASP A 33 6.91 17.62 -8.35
CA ASP A 33 6.04 18.59 -7.67
C ASP A 33 4.69 18.74 -8.38
N SER A 34 4.67 18.79 -9.72
CA SER A 34 3.44 18.87 -10.50
C SER A 34 2.58 17.62 -10.36
N THR A 35 3.18 16.43 -10.39
CA THR A 35 2.51 15.16 -10.08
C THR A 35 1.88 15.18 -8.70
N LEU A 36 2.69 15.50 -7.69
CA LEU A 36 2.30 15.40 -6.29
C LEU A 36 1.32 16.50 -5.89
N SER A 37 1.33 17.64 -6.57
CA SER A 37 0.31 18.68 -6.39
C SER A 37 -1.08 18.24 -6.88
N SER A 38 -1.16 17.29 -7.82
CA SER A 38 -2.43 16.78 -8.32
C SER A 38 -3.23 16.08 -7.23
N PRO A 39 -4.56 16.33 -7.10
CA PRO A 39 -5.43 15.55 -6.22
C PRO A 39 -5.68 14.13 -6.77
N LEU A 40 -5.35 13.89 -8.04
CA LEU A 40 -5.54 12.62 -8.73
C LEU A 40 -4.22 12.12 -9.32
N LEU A 41 -3.79 10.94 -8.87
CA LEU A 41 -2.72 10.15 -9.47
C LEU A 41 -3.38 8.98 -10.20
N ASP A 42 -3.70 9.17 -11.49
CA ASP A 42 -4.29 8.13 -12.34
C ASP A 42 -3.23 7.58 -13.29
N SER A 43 -3.03 6.26 -13.28
CA SER A 43 -2.11 5.56 -14.18
C SER A 43 -0.67 6.08 -14.12
N VAL A 44 -0.27 6.57 -12.95
CA VAL A 44 1.07 7.11 -12.73
C VAL A 44 2.03 5.96 -12.43
N SER A 45 3.21 5.95 -13.06
CA SER A 45 4.30 5.05 -12.67
C SER A 45 5.38 5.81 -11.91
N LEU A 46 5.54 5.45 -10.65
CA LEU A 46 6.58 5.93 -9.72
C LEU A 46 7.18 4.72 -8.97
N SER A 47 7.47 3.63 -9.71
CA SER A 47 8.17 2.47 -9.15
C SER A 47 9.62 2.83 -8.78
N ASN A 48 10.13 2.29 -7.67
CA ASN A 48 11.45 2.63 -7.09
C ASN A 48 11.57 4.08 -6.59
N TRP A 49 10.43 4.73 -6.33
CA TRP A 49 10.42 6.08 -5.77
C TRP A 49 10.83 6.05 -4.30
N LYS A 50 11.64 7.03 -3.90
CA LYS A 50 11.95 7.31 -2.50
C LYS A 50 11.17 8.56 -2.11
N CYS A 51 10.18 8.38 -1.25
CA CYS A 51 9.27 9.41 -0.78
C CYS A 51 9.44 9.55 0.74
N VAL A 52 9.72 10.76 1.20
CA VAL A 52 10.01 11.03 2.62
C VAL A 52 9.27 12.29 3.03
N LYS A 53 8.46 12.22 4.09
CA LYS A 53 7.77 13.38 4.68
C LYS A 53 6.83 14.12 3.73
N GLU A 54 6.30 13.42 2.73
CA GLU A 54 5.30 13.96 1.82
C GLU A 54 3.89 13.80 2.38
N ASP A 55 3.03 14.75 2.02
CA ASP A 55 1.61 14.68 2.30
C ASP A 55 0.84 14.26 1.04
N LEU A 56 0.36 13.02 1.03
CA LEU A 56 -0.52 12.47 0.01
C LEU A 56 -1.97 12.36 0.50
N SER A 57 -2.31 12.99 1.62
CA SER A 57 -3.65 12.92 2.19
C SER A 57 -4.72 13.40 1.21
N ASP A 58 -5.94 12.86 1.34
CA ASP A 58 -7.12 13.19 0.53
C ASP A 58 -6.98 12.92 -0.99
N LYS A 59 -5.84 12.39 -1.45
CA LYS A 59 -5.61 12.09 -2.86
C LYS A 59 -6.35 10.84 -3.32
N ARG A 60 -6.63 10.81 -4.62
CA ARG A 60 -7.12 9.64 -5.34
C ARG A 60 -5.96 9.02 -6.11
N ILE A 61 -5.60 7.78 -5.79
CA ILE A 61 -4.54 7.02 -6.43
C ILE A 61 -5.18 5.84 -7.17
N LEU A 62 -5.29 5.96 -8.49
CA LEU A 62 -6.05 5.04 -9.33
C LEU A 62 -5.12 4.35 -10.31
N GLY A 63 -5.18 3.02 -10.38
CA GLY A 63 -4.48 2.26 -11.40
C GLY A 63 -2.98 2.54 -11.47
N SER A 64 -2.33 2.93 -10.38
CA SER A 64 -0.97 3.47 -10.39
C SER A 64 0.07 2.44 -9.92
N LEU A 65 1.33 2.63 -10.33
CA LEU A 65 2.43 1.69 -10.09
C LEU A 65 3.51 2.31 -9.21
N PHE A 66 3.67 1.75 -8.01
CA PHE A 66 4.64 2.16 -7.00
C PHE A 66 5.53 1.00 -6.55
N SER A 67 5.54 -0.14 -7.26
CA SER A 67 6.31 -1.31 -6.83
C SER A 67 7.78 -0.96 -6.54
N TYR A 68 8.36 -1.59 -5.52
CA TYR A 68 9.73 -1.35 -5.05
C TYR A 68 10.02 0.06 -4.51
N SER A 69 9.00 0.86 -4.24
CA SER A 69 9.17 2.19 -3.65
C SER A 69 9.37 2.14 -2.13
N THR A 70 9.94 3.22 -1.60
CA THR A 70 10.13 3.44 -0.16
C THR A 70 9.38 4.70 0.24
N PHE A 71 8.56 4.58 1.28
CA PHE A 71 7.80 5.66 1.90
C PHE A 71 8.20 5.75 3.37
N ARG A 72 8.65 6.92 3.81
CA ARG A 72 9.00 7.20 5.21
C ARG A 72 8.28 8.44 5.69
N GLU A 73 7.56 8.33 6.81
CA GLU A 73 6.86 9.49 7.39
C GLU A 73 5.88 10.14 6.39
N VAL A 74 5.28 9.34 5.50
CA VAL A 74 4.36 9.83 4.46
C VAL A 74 2.92 9.69 4.96
N SER A 75 2.12 10.75 4.79
CA SER A 75 0.69 10.66 5.05
C SER A 75 -0.05 10.23 3.79
N PHE A 76 -0.81 9.15 3.90
CA PHE A 76 -1.85 8.69 2.99
C PHE A 76 -3.23 8.81 3.64
N ALA A 77 -3.40 9.61 4.69
CA ALA A 77 -4.67 9.73 5.40
C ALA A 77 -5.80 10.13 4.46
N LYS A 78 -6.99 9.53 4.63
CA LYS A 78 -8.20 9.83 3.83
C LYS A 78 -8.01 9.64 2.33
N THR A 79 -7.01 8.88 1.90
CA THR A 79 -6.81 8.60 0.48
C THR A 79 -7.83 7.61 -0.06
N THR A 80 -8.08 7.69 -1.36
CA THR A 80 -8.75 6.62 -2.11
C THR A 80 -7.73 5.95 -3.01
N ILE A 81 -7.33 4.73 -2.69
CA ILE A 81 -6.38 3.92 -3.46
C ILE A 81 -7.12 2.75 -4.11
N LEU A 82 -7.20 2.74 -5.44
CA LEU A 82 -7.93 1.71 -6.20
C LEU A 82 -7.05 1.10 -7.28
N ASN A 83 -7.12 -0.22 -7.45
CA ASN A 83 -6.49 -0.97 -8.55
C ASN A 83 -4.99 -0.68 -8.73
N SER A 84 -4.28 -0.37 -7.64
CA SER A 84 -2.89 0.10 -7.69
C SER A 84 -1.92 -0.95 -7.18
N ASN A 85 -0.67 -0.86 -7.62
CA ASN A 85 0.39 -1.81 -7.27
C ASN A 85 1.44 -1.14 -6.39
N PHE A 86 1.53 -1.62 -5.15
CA PHE A 86 2.53 -1.27 -4.14
C PHE A 86 3.27 -2.52 -3.65
N SER A 87 3.46 -3.53 -4.51
CA SER A 87 4.20 -4.74 -4.17
C SER A 87 5.67 -4.44 -3.88
N PHE A 88 6.25 -5.17 -2.93
CA PHE A 88 7.65 -5.05 -2.53
C PHE A 88 8.07 -3.64 -2.10
N CYS A 89 7.14 -2.87 -1.53
CA CYS A 89 7.44 -1.54 -1.00
C CYS A 89 7.90 -1.61 0.45
N LEU A 90 8.59 -0.55 0.89
CA LEU A 90 8.85 -0.28 2.29
C LEU A 90 8.01 0.91 2.75
N PHE A 91 7.25 0.72 3.83
CA PHE A 91 6.52 1.78 4.53
C PHE A 91 7.02 1.84 5.98
N GLU A 92 7.58 2.98 6.36
CA GLU A 92 8.03 3.23 7.73
C GLU A 92 7.33 4.50 8.24
N GLU A 93 6.64 4.39 9.39
CA GLU A 93 5.99 5.54 10.05
C GLU A 93 4.99 6.27 9.12
N CYS A 94 4.31 5.52 8.26
CA CYS A 94 3.30 6.06 7.34
C CYS A 94 1.89 5.97 7.93
N THR A 95 1.03 6.92 7.58
CA THR A 95 -0.36 6.98 8.04
C THR A 95 -1.32 6.68 6.89
N PHE A 96 -2.23 5.74 7.04
CA PHE A 96 -3.30 5.41 6.08
C PHE A 96 -4.69 5.52 6.72
N ASP A 97 -4.81 6.27 7.80
CA ASP A 97 -6.04 6.39 8.58
C ASP A 97 -7.19 6.92 7.72
N GLU A 98 -8.41 6.43 8.00
CA GLU A 98 -9.66 6.81 7.31
C GLU A 98 -9.62 6.63 5.78
N SER A 99 -8.74 5.77 5.27
CA SER A 99 -8.53 5.60 3.83
C SER A 99 -9.43 4.52 3.24
N THR A 100 -9.74 4.66 1.95
CA THR A 100 -10.40 3.61 1.15
C THR A 100 -9.39 2.96 0.22
N ILE A 101 -9.04 1.70 0.50
CA ILE A 101 -8.04 0.92 -0.21
C ILE A 101 -8.73 -0.34 -0.76
N ARG A 102 -8.88 -0.44 -2.08
CA ARG A 102 -9.57 -1.59 -2.71
C ARG A 102 -8.84 -2.12 -3.93
N TYR A 103 -8.76 -3.44 -4.03
CA TYR A 103 -8.08 -4.14 -5.13
C TYR A 103 -6.61 -3.70 -5.27
N VAL A 104 -5.95 -3.48 -4.14
CA VAL A 104 -4.55 -3.03 -4.10
C VAL A 104 -3.63 -4.22 -3.84
N MET A 105 -2.44 -4.17 -4.46
CA MET A 105 -1.39 -5.15 -4.22
C MET A 105 -0.32 -4.58 -3.29
N PHE A 106 -0.19 -5.12 -2.09
CA PHE A 106 0.88 -4.89 -1.12
C PHE A 106 1.75 -6.14 -0.89
N SER A 107 1.67 -7.12 -1.81
CA SER A 107 2.36 -8.39 -1.66
C SER A 107 3.87 -8.21 -1.51
N GLY A 108 4.47 -8.89 -0.53
CA GLY A 108 5.91 -8.82 -0.24
C GLY A 108 6.39 -7.48 0.32
N SER A 109 5.49 -6.55 0.64
CA SER A 109 5.86 -5.25 1.21
C SER A 109 6.14 -5.35 2.71
N THR A 110 6.91 -4.38 3.22
CA THR A 110 7.21 -4.25 4.65
C THR A 110 6.54 -2.99 5.20
N PHE A 111 5.82 -3.14 6.31
CA PHE A 111 5.19 -2.05 7.07
C PHE A 111 5.76 -2.04 8.48
N THR A 112 6.31 -0.90 8.90
CA THR A 112 6.87 -0.73 10.24
C THR A 112 6.32 0.54 10.86
N ARG A 113 5.67 0.43 12.03
CA ARG A 113 5.10 1.57 12.75
C ARG A 113 4.09 2.39 11.92
N CYS A 114 3.31 1.72 11.07
CA CYS A 114 2.28 2.36 10.25
C CYS A 114 0.89 2.28 10.92
N THR A 115 0.02 3.23 10.61
CA THR A 115 -1.38 3.22 11.05
C THR A 115 -2.34 3.12 9.87
N PHE A 116 -3.46 2.46 10.09
CA PHE A 116 -4.56 2.27 9.16
C PHE A 116 -5.91 2.43 9.90
N LEU A 117 -6.01 3.37 10.83
CA LEU A 117 -7.15 3.45 11.74
C LEU A 117 -8.45 3.74 10.99
N ASN A 118 -9.52 2.99 11.29
CA ASN A 118 -10.85 3.19 10.71
C ASN A 118 -10.87 3.20 9.17
N SER A 119 -10.02 2.39 8.54
CA SER A 119 -9.89 2.35 7.08
C SER A 119 -10.72 1.23 6.44
N SER A 120 -11.17 1.43 5.20
CA SER A 120 -11.80 0.40 4.38
C SER A 120 -10.76 -0.23 3.47
N ILE A 121 -10.24 -1.40 3.85
CA ILE A 121 -9.15 -2.11 3.17
C ILE A 121 -9.66 -3.48 2.68
N THR A 122 -10.44 -3.46 1.60
CA THR A 122 -11.14 -4.65 1.11
C THR A 122 -10.52 -5.19 -0.17
N HIS A 123 -10.60 -6.51 -0.37
CA HIS A 123 -10.01 -7.17 -1.55
C HIS A 123 -8.53 -6.83 -1.78
N THR A 124 -7.76 -6.65 -0.71
CA THR A 124 -6.37 -6.19 -0.78
C THR A 124 -5.42 -7.35 -0.51
N ASN A 125 -4.32 -7.40 -1.26
CA ASN A 125 -3.34 -8.48 -1.18
C ASN A 125 -2.11 -8.04 -0.37
N PHE A 126 -1.98 -8.54 0.85
CA PHE A 126 -0.82 -8.42 1.74
C PHE A 126 0.02 -9.70 1.79
N ASN A 127 -0.09 -10.62 0.82
CA ASN A 127 0.58 -11.92 0.89
C ASN A 127 2.10 -11.77 0.98
N GLY A 128 2.72 -12.56 1.86
CA GLY A 128 4.16 -12.55 2.09
C GLY A 128 4.70 -11.22 2.64
N SER A 129 3.84 -10.33 3.12
CA SER A 129 4.27 -9.06 3.73
C SER A 129 4.87 -9.27 5.13
N ILE A 130 5.63 -8.29 5.59
CA ILE A 130 6.08 -8.17 6.97
C ILE A 130 5.40 -6.94 7.56
N ILE A 131 4.58 -7.12 8.60
CA ILE A 131 3.83 -6.06 9.25
C ILE A 131 4.23 -6.05 10.72
N THR A 132 4.95 -5.00 11.12
CA THR A 132 5.55 -4.89 12.44
C THR A 132 5.10 -3.60 13.13
N ARG A 133 4.59 -3.72 14.37
CA ARG A 133 4.17 -2.57 15.18
C ARG A 133 3.16 -1.67 14.48
N CYS A 134 2.25 -2.25 13.71
CA CYS A 134 1.23 -1.50 12.99
C CYS A 134 -0.11 -1.54 13.72
N ASP A 135 -0.95 -0.54 13.46
CA ASP A 135 -2.28 -0.44 14.04
C ASP A 135 -3.36 -0.33 12.95
N LEU A 136 -4.21 -1.35 12.84
CA LEU A 136 -5.32 -1.42 11.89
C LEU A 136 -6.69 -1.30 12.59
N THR A 137 -6.72 -0.85 13.85
CA THR A 137 -7.93 -0.83 14.68
C THR A 137 -9.12 -0.15 13.97
N GLY A 138 -10.30 -0.75 14.08
CA GLY A 138 -11.54 -0.25 13.47
C GLY A 138 -11.65 -0.46 11.95
N SER A 139 -10.68 -1.12 11.32
CA SER A 139 -10.68 -1.30 9.87
C SER A 139 -11.58 -2.42 9.35
N ASP A 140 -12.09 -2.22 8.14
CA ASP A 140 -12.71 -3.27 7.34
C ASP A 140 -11.66 -3.97 6.46
N LEU A 141 -11.33 -5.21 6.79
CA LEU A 141 -10.37 -6.07 6.10
C LEU A 141 -11.07 -7.14 5.22
N TYR A 142 -12.34 -6.95 4.87
CA TYR A 142 -13.13 -7.94 4.14
C TYR A 142 -12.44 -8.43 2.86
N TYR A 143 -12.32 -9.75 2.71
CA TYR A 143 -11.72 -10.41 1.55
C TYR A 143 -10.25 -10.04 1.28
N SER A 144 -9.55 -9.47 2.26
CA SER A 144 -8.13 -9.18 2.14
C SER A 144 -7.28 -10.39 2.52
N SER A 145 -6.16 -10.58 1.85
CA SER A 145 -5.31 -11.76 2.02
C SER A 145 -3.99 -11.39 2.67
N PHE A 146 -3.66 -12.05 3.76
CA PHE A 146 -2.41 -11.94 4.52
C PHE A 146 -1.61 -13.25 4.45
N ALA A 147 -1.92 -14.15 3.52
CA ALA A 147 -1.32 -15.48 3.45
C ALA A 147 0.22 -15.40 3.40
N HIS A 148 0.89 -16.26 4.18
CA HIS A 148 2.35 -16.28 4.32
C HIS A 148 3.00 -14.99 4.88
N SER A 149 2.22 -14.07 5.46
CA SER A 149 2.77 -12.85 6.08
C SER A 149 3.30 -13.09 7.49
N HIS A 150 4.17 -12.19 7.93
CA HIS A 150 4.66 -12.12 9.31
C HIS A 150 4.03 -10.90 9.99
N LEU A 151 3.28 -11.14 11.06
CA LEU A 151 2.55 -10.13 11.82
C LEU A 151 3.14 -10.09 13.24
N HIS A 152 3.90 -9.04 13.56
CA HIS A 152 4.57 -8.88 14.86
C HIS A 152 4.12 -7.57 15.52
N ASP A 153 3.77 -7.61 16.81
CA ASP A 153 3.33 -6.44 17.59
C ASP A 153 2.20 -5.65 16.90
N THR A 154 1.28 -6.31 16.20
CA THR A 154 0.28 -5.64 15.34
C THR A 154 -1.12 -5.70 15.96
N LYS A 155 -1.88 -4.62 15.83
CA LYS A 155 -3.27 -4.55 16.29
C LYS A 155 -4.23 -4.62 15.11
N MET A 156 -5.18 -5.54 15.19
CA MET A 156 -6.34 -5.67 14.31
C MET A 156 -7.59 -5.79 15.18
N GLU A 157 -7.79 -4.82 16.08
CA GLU A 157 -8.91 -4.78 17.03
C GLU A 157 -10.13 -4.08 16.41
N ASP A 158 -11.33 -4.53 16.79
CA ASP A 158 -12.60 -4.01 16.23
C ASP A 158 -12.64 -4.04 14.68
N CYS A 159 -12.00 -5.05 14.10
CA CYS A 159 -11.89 -5.20 12.65
C CYS A 159 -12.96 -6.14 12.09
N ASN A 160 -13.43 -5.83 10.89
CA ASN A 160 -14.12 -6.82 10.05
C ASN A 160 -13.09 -7.64 9.27
N VAL A 161 -12.84 -8.87 9.68
CA VAL A 161 -11.92 -9.83 9.04
C VAL A 161 -12.65 -10.97 8.33
N ARG A 162 -13.94 -10.80 8.03
CA ARG A 162 -14.70 -11.82 7.28
C ARG A 162 -14.07 -12.07 5.91
N LYS A 163 -13.91 -13.35 5.57
CA LYS A 163 -13.25 -13.82 4.33
C LYS A 163 -11.80 -13.37 4.18
N ALA A 164 -11.19 -12.75 5.20
CA ALA A 164 -9.77 -12.49 5.16
C ALA A 164 -8.99 -13.80 5.26
N ASP A 165 -7.86 -13.89 4.57
CA ASP A 165 -7.02 -15.10 4.56
C ASP A 165 -5.77 -14.90 5.40
N PHE A 166 -5.69 -15.57 6.54
CA PHE A 166 -4.50 -15.57 7.42
C PHE A 166 -3.74 -16.91 7.39
N ARG A 167 -3.97 -17.77 6.39
CA ARG A 167 -3.28 -19.07 6.33
C ARG A 167 -1.77 -18.90 6.21
N HIS A 168 -1.06 -19.79 6.89
CA HIS A 168 0.41 -19.81 6.91
C HIS A 168 1.05 -18.50 7.41
N THR A 169 0.33 -17.69 8.17
CA THR A 169 0.91 -16.52 8.83
C THR A 169 1.75 -16.92 10.02
N ILE A 170 2.80 -16.15 10.27
CA ILE A 170 3.52 -16.15 11.55
C ILE A 170 2.97 -14.97 12.35
N GLN A 171 2.42 -15.25 13.54
CA GLN A 171 1.76 -14.26 14.38
C GLN A 171 2.47 -14.22 15.73
N ASP A 172 3.00 -13.05 16.09
CA ASP A 172 3.61 -12.80 17.40
C ASP A 172 3.07 -11.49 17.97
N ASN A 173 2.44 -11.54 19.14
CA ASN A 173 1.75 -10.39 19.73
C ASN A 173 0.74 -9.69 18.77
N LEU A 174 -0.07 -10.50 18.08
CA LEU A 174 -1.16 -10.03 17.22
C LEU A 174 -2.49 -9.99 18.01
N SER A 175 -3.17 -8.86 18.00
CA SER A 175 -4.47 -8.70 18.67
C SER A 175 -5.63 -8.67 17.68
N PHE A 176 -6.66 -9.49 17.94
CA PHE A 176 -7.96 -9.50 17.25
C PHE A 176 -9.13 -9.16 18.19
N ARG A 177 -8.89 -8.41 19.28
CA ARG A 177 -9.96 -8.11 20.26
C ARG A 177 -11.13 -7.43 19.57
N TRP A 178 -12.35 -7.89 19.87
CA TRP A 178 -13.61 -7.41 19.29
C TRP A 178 -13.79 -7.61 17.79
N SER A 179 -12.79 -8.12 17.09
CA SER A 179 -12.88 -8.45 15.67
C SER A 179 -13.69 -9.73 15.47
N ASN A 180 -14.36 -9.84 14.32
CA ASN A 180 -15.17 -11.01 13.97
C ASN A 180 -14.34 -12.23 13.51
N TYR A 181 -13.11 -12.38 14.04
CA TYR A 181 -12.15 -13.43 13.70
C TYR A 181 -12.68 -14.85 13.93
N ARG A 182 -13.55 -15.05 14.93
CA ARG A 182 -14.16 -16.36 15.21
C ARG A 182 -15.04 -16.86 14.06
N GLU A 183 -15.59 -15.96 13.24
CA GLU A 183 -16.38 -16.32 12.04
C GLU A 183 -15.50 -16.80 10.88
N MET A 184 -14.18 -16.63 10.94
CA MET A 184 -13.25 -17.11 9.91
C MET A 184 -12.90 -18.60 10.06
N MET A 185 -12.96 -19.13 11.30
CA MET A 185 -12.49 -20.46 11.66
C MET A 185 -13.55 -21.57 11.49
N GLY A 186 -14.76 -21.21 11.05
CA GLY A 186 -15.87 -22.14 10.76
C GLY A 186 -16.19 -22.18 9.27
#